data_AF-A0A257J1Q4-F1
#
_entry.id   AF-A0A257J1Q4-F1
#
_cell.length_a   1.000
_cell.length_b   1.000
_cell.length_c   1.000
_cell.angle_alpha   90.00
_cell.angle_beta   90.00
_cell.angle_gamma   90.00
#
_symmetry.space_group_name_H-M   'P 1'
#
loop_
_entity.id
_entity.type
_entity.pdbx_description
1 polymer ?
#
loop_
_entity_poly.entity_id
_entity_poly.type
_entity_poly.pdbx_seq_one_letter_code
_entity_poly.pdbx_strand_id
1 'polypeptide(L)'
;NDAAWILRHVPELHNARAALAQCAAQGAADDLARLVTALAMMDWMLCRQADILQAEVPLPLLAQAAPRLRAGAWLELSWALFSDGDHRLGAELAQSAQALFEALDEPALAYRALAQHTRLLETLPGMEVSAEQAWAQLQARQALPMPRRIRLFSTISGGLLNRDYLSPERLETLGREAEHEGFDAIAAIAVCNRTDTLLVAGRHAEVVATADRALVRHSRAHRACACMLLNKTTALIRLGRVAEAEAAARQALRMMPAVAPSLVDAFALAAAREGRLADAAVLHGCGEHTRGVLSHAPDRAEAASIAETAECLDAGMPEAQRRELMALGAAMRGIEALAIKVFGQEHHTTAVPVASAAGPASSGDLLPAS
;
A
#
# COMPACT_ATOMS: atom_id res chain seq x y z
N ASN A 1 -10.25 8.75 21.02
CA ASN A 1 -8.82 8.46 20.95
C ASN A 1 -8.65 7.03 20.44
N ASP A 2 -7.88 6.85 19.37
CA ASP A 2 -7.66 5.57 18.69
C ASP A 2 -6.92 4.55 19.55
N ALA A 3 -5.92 4.97 20.33
CA ALA A 3 -5.12 4.06 21.16
C ALA A 3 -5.97 3.28 22.18
N ALA A 4 -6.93 3.94 22.83
CA ALA A 4 -7.83 3.29 23.79
C ALA A 4 -8.76 2.28 23.11
N TRP A 5 -9.20 2.59 21.88
CA TRP A 5 -10.04 1.70 21.09
C TRP A 5 -9.25 0.47 20.62
N ILE A 6 -8.04 0.68 20.10
CA ILE A 6 -7.13 -0.38 19.65
C ILE A 6 -6.82 -1.35 20.80
N LEU A 7 -6.42 -0.82 21.97
CA LEU A 7 -6.12 -1.64 23.15
C LEU A 7 -7.30 -2.52 23.58
N ARG A 8 -8.53 -2.04 23.38
CA ARG A 8 -9.74 -2.78 23.74
C ARG A 8 -10.07 -3.88 22.73
N HIS A 9 -9.90 -3.62 21.44
CA HIS A 9 -10.49 -4.46 20.38
C HIS A 9 -9.50 -5.36 19.66
N VAL A 10 -8.21 -5.01 19.62
CA VAL A 10 -7.18 -5.85 18.96
C VAL A 10 -7.08 -7.26 19.54
N PRO A 11 -7.17 -7.50 20.86
CA PRO A 11 -7.16 -8.87 21.39
C PRO A 11 -8.28 -9.76 20.84
N GLU A 12 -9.41 -9.17 20.44
CA GLU A 12 -10.59 -9.89 19.93
C GLU A 12 -10.50 -10.24 18.45
N LEU A 13 -9.40 -9.86 17.77
CA LEU A 13 -9.33 -9.96 16.32
C LEU A 13 -9.40 -11.40 15.82
N HIS A 14 -8.78 -12.33 16.54
CA HIS A 14 -8.86 -13.76 16.23
C HIS A 14 -10.29 -14.28 16.40
N ASN A 15 -10.96 -13.91 17.50
CA ASN A 15 -12.34 -14.32 17.79
C ASN A 15 -13.31 -13.76 16.75
N ALA A 16 -13.15 -12.50 16.34
CA ALA A 16 -13.97 -11.87 15.33
C ALA A 16 -13.86 -12.56 13.96
N ARG A 17 -12.67 -13.07 13.58
CA ARG A 17 -12.49 -13.86 12.35
C ARG A 17 -13.18 -15.21 12.41
N ALA A 18 -13.05 -15.92 13.54
CA ALA A 18 -13.74 -17.19 13.73
C ALA A 18 -15.26 -17.00 13.67
N ALA A 19 -15.77 -15.95 14.31
CA ALA A 19 -17.18 -15.58 14.26
C ALA A 19 -17.64 -15.24 12.84
N LEU A 20 -16.83 -14.54 12.04
CA LEU A 20 -17.16 -14.18 10.66
C LEU A 20 -17.42 -15.42 9.81
N ALA A 21 -16.53 -16.42 9.89
CA ALA A 21 -16.70 -17.69 9.18
C ALA A 21 -17.95 -18.46 9.63
N GLN A 22 -18.24 -18.44 10.93
CA GLN A 22 -19.45 -19.06 11.48
C GLN A 22 -20.73 -18.35 10.98
N CYS A 23 -20.78 -17.01 11.01
CA CYS A 23 -21.92 -16.25 10.51
C CYS A 23 -22.16 -16.49 9.02
N ALA A 24 -21.10 -16.59 8.22
CA ALA A 24 -21.18 -16.95 6.80
C ALA A 24 -21.82 -18.34 6.61
N ALA A 25 -21.37 -19.35 7.36
CA ALA A 25 -21.91 -20.70 7.29
C ALA A 25 -23.39 -20.79 7.74
N GLN A 26 -23.81 -19.94 8.67
CA GLN A 26 -25.16 -19.91 9.21
C GLN A 26 -26.14 -19.05 8.41
N GLY A 27 -25.67 -18.30 7.41
CA GLY A 27 -26.51 -17.34 6.68
C GLY A 27 -26.93 -16.12 7.52
N ALA A 28 -26.16 -15.77 8.56
CA ALA A 28 -26.46 -14.65 9.45
C ALA A 28 -25.98 -13.31 8.86
N ALA A 29 -26.73 -12.76 7.90
CA ALA A 29 -26.31 -11.60 7.10
C ALA A 29 -25.98 -10.34 7.93
N ASP A 30 -26.81 -10.01 8.93
CA ASP A 30 -26.60 -8.82 9.77
C ASP A 30 -25.35 -8.92 10.64
N ASP A 31 -25.10 -10.08 11.23
CA ASP A 31 -23.92 -10.32 12.05
C ASP A 31 -22.65 -10.38 11.20
N LEU A 32 -22.73 -11.00 10.02
CA LEU A 32 -21.68 -10.95 9.00
C LEU A 32 -21.32 -9.50 8.67
N ALA A 33 -22.30 -8.64 8.38
CA ALA A 33 -22.07 -7.24 8.05
C ALA A 33 -21.35 -6.48 9.18
N ARG A 34 -21.79 -6.67 10.43
CA ARG A 34 -21.15 -6.05 11.60
C ARG A 34 -19.69 -6.50 11.76
N LEU A 35 -19.42 -7.79 11.57
CA LEU A 35 -18.08 -8.36 11.68
C LEU A 35 -17.17 -7.88 10.55
N VAL A 36 -17.66 -7.80 9.30
CA VAL A 36 -16.92 -7.20 8.17
C VAL A 36 -16.54 -5.76 8.48
N THR A 37 -17.50 -4.91 8.90
CA THR A 37 -17.22 -3.53 9.29
C THR A 37 -16.18 -3.48 10.41
N ALA A 38 -16.36 -4.24 11.49
CA ALA A 38 -15.45 -4.20 12.64
C ALA A 38 -14.03 -4.64 12.29
N LEU A 39 -13.87 -5.75 11.55
CA LEU A 39 -12.57 -6.27 11.13
C LEU A 39 -11.85 -5.30 10.18
N ALA A 40 -12.55 -4.80 9.15
CA ALA A 40 -11.97 -3.84 8.21
C ALA A 40 -11.59 -2.51 8.89
N MET A 41 -12.40 -2.03 9.84
CA MET A 41 -12.04 -0.86 10.67
C MET A 41 -10.80 -1.12 11.54
N MET A 42 -10.68 -2.30 12.14
CA MET A 42 -9.48 -2.67 12.90
C MET A 42 -8.23 -2.68 12.00
N ASP A 43 -8.35 -3.25 10.79
CA ASP A 43 -7.27 -3.28 9.80
C ASP A 43 -6.81 -1.86 9.44
N TRP A 44 -7.77 -0.97 9.19
CA TRP A 44 -7.51 0.42 8.87
C TRP A 44 -6.90 1.19 10.05
N MET A 45 -7.44 1.05 11.27
CA MET A 45 -6.93 1.75 12.45
C MET A 45 -5.53 1.31 12.86
N LEU A 46 -5.21 0.02 12.66
CA LEU A 46 -3.86 -0.51 12.81
C LEU A 46 -2.95 -0.13 11.64
N CYS A 47 -3.52 0.41 10.55
CA CYS A 47 -2.86 0.59 9.28
C CYS A 47 -2.11 -0.69 8.90
N ARG A 48 -2.77 -1.84 8.83
CA ARG A 48 -2.17 -3.10 8.39
C ARG A 48 -2.66 -3.51 7.01
N GLN A 49 -2.12 -4.61 6.47
CA GLN A 49 -2.73 -5.27 5.32
C GLN A 49 -4.17 -5.67 5.67
N ALA A 50 -5.06 -5.64 4.68
CA ALA A 50 -6.48 -5.89 4.88
C ALA A 50 -6.73 -7.39 5.14
N ASP A 51 -6.40 -7.84 6.35
CA ASP A 51 -6.55 -9.24 6.74
C ASP A 51 -8.01 -9.73 6.68
N ILE A 52 -9.00 -8.82 6.68
CA ILE A 52 -10.40 -9.18 6.36
C ILE A 52 -10.53 -9.93 5.04
N LEU A 53 -9.68 -9.65 4.05
CA LEU A 53 -9.69 -10.31 2.75
C LEU A 53 -9.10 -11.72 2.77
N GLN A 54 -8.44 -12.11 3.86
CA GLN A 54 -8.03 -13.50 4.08
C GLN A 54 -9.21 -14.39 4.49
N ALA A 55 -10.35 -13.79 4.85
CA ALA A 55 -11.60 -14.50 5.07
C ALA A 55 -12.47 -14.41 3.82
N GLU A 56 -13.18 -15.50 3.51
CA GLU A 56 -14.19 -15.49 2.46
C GLU A 56 -15.38 -14.64 2.92
N VAL A 57 -15.58 -13.47 2.30
CA VAL A 57 -16.73 -12.59 2.58
C VAL A 57 -17.80 -12.82 1.49
N PRO A 58 -18.87 -13.58 1.76
CA PRO A 58 -19.89 -13.88 0.76
C PRO A 58 -20.74 -12.63 0.45
N LEU A 59 -20.35 -11.87 -0.60
CA LEU A 59 -21.07 -10.67 -1.02
C LEU A 59 -22.59 -10.87 -1.23
N PRO A 60 -23.08 -12.00 -1.79
CA PRO A 60 -24.52 -12.24 -1.91
C PRO A 60 -25.25 -12.34 -0.57
N LEU A 61 -24.59 -12.90 0.46
CA LEU A 61 -25.14 -12.95 1.81
C LEU A 61 -25.07 -11.57 2.47
N LEU A 62 -23.95 -10.85 2.30
CA LEU A 62 -23.79 -9.49 2.81
C LEU A 62 -24.85 -8.54 2.23
N ALA A 63 -25.25 -8.75 0.98
CA ALA A 63 -26.31 -7.99 0.32
C ALA A 63 -27.70 -8.14 0.96
N GLN A 64 -27.92 -9.20 1.75
CA GLN A 64 -29.18 -9.48 2.46
C GLN A 64 -29.26 -8.78 3.82
N ALA A 65 -28.17 -8.19 4.32
CA ALA A 65 -28.16 -7.49 5.60
C ALA A 65 -29.03 -6.22 5.57
N ALA A 66 -29.47 -5.78 6.75
CA ALA A 66 -30.21 -4.54 6.93
C ALA A 66 -29.48 -3.36 6.24
N PRO A 67 -30.19 -2.44 5.55
CA PRO A 67 -29.58 -1.46 4.66
C PRO A 67 -28.43 -0.66 5.28
N ARG A 68 -28.59 -0.22 6.54
CA ARG A 68 -27.55 0.52 7.27
C ARG A 68 -26.30 -0.33 7.54
N LEU A 69 -26.47 -1.59 7.94
CA LEU A 69 -25.35 -2.50 8.23
C LEU A 69 -24.61 -2.86 6.94
N ARG A 70 -25.36 -3.17 5.89
CA ARG A 70 -24.83 -3.43 4.55
C ARG A 70 -24.01 -2.27 4.01
N ALA A 71 -24.52 -1.04 4.11
CA ALA A 71 -23.80 0.16 3.66
C ALA A 71 -22.48 0.36 4.43
N GLY A 72 -22.50 0.15 5.75
CA GLY A 72 -21.29 0.18 6.57
C GLY A 72 -20.28 -0.89 6.16
N ALA A 73 -20.72 -2.12 5.94
CA ALA A 73 -19.85 -3.22 5.54
C ALA A 73 -19.23 -2.98 4.15
N TRP A 74 -20.01 -2.55 3.16
CA TRP A 74 -19.51 -2.20 1.83
C TRP A 74 -18.52 -1.04 1.85
N LEU A 75 -18.75 -0.02 2.68
CA LEU A 75 -17.82 1.08 2.83
C LEU A 75 -16.46 0.62 3.39
N GLU A 76 -16.42 -0.19 4.44
CA GLU A 76 -15.13 -0.62 4.98
C GLU A 76 -14.45 -1.68 4.10
N LEU A 77 -15.23 -2.59 3.49
CA LEU A 77 -14.72 -3.61 2.57
C LEU A 77 -14.15 -2.99 1.29
N SER A 78 -14.74 -1.91 0.77
CA SER A 78 -14.18 -1.23 -0.40
C SER A 78 -12.77 -0.68 -0.14
N TRP A 79 -12.47 -0.20 1.06
CA TRP A 79 -11.11 0.27 1.39
C TRP A 79 -10.13 -0.89 1.53
N ALA A 80 -10.60 -2.01 2.08
CA ALA A 80 -9.83 -3.25 2.16
C ALA A 80 -9.46 -3.75 0.76
N LEU A 81 -10.43 -3.88 -0.14
CA LEU A 81 -10.23 -4.29 -1.54
C LEU A 81 -9.29 -3.33 -2.28
N PHE A 82 -9.51 -2.02 -2.15
CA PHE A 82 -8.60 -1.01 -2.68
C PHE A 82 -7.16 -1.22 -2.18
N SER A 83 -7.01 -1.50 -0.89
CA SER A 83 -5.72 -1.70 -0.24
C SER A 83 -4.97 -2.95 -0.69
N ASP A 84 -5.66 -3.90 -1.33
CA ASP A 84 -5.16 -5.19 -1.82
C ASP A 84 -5.07 -5.25 -3.36
N GLY A 85 -5.51 -4.20 -4.05
CA GLY A 85 -5.39 -4.04 -5.51
C GLY A 85 -6.69 -4.20 -6.30
N ASP A 86 -7.79 -4.65 -5.69
CA ASP A 86 -9.10 -4.71 -6.37
C ASP A 86 -9.82 -3.35 -6.31
N HIS A 87 -9.25 -2.40 -7.04
CA HIS A 87 -9.73 -1.02 -7.06
C HIS A 87 -11.15 -0.90 -7.67
N ARG A 88 -11.49 -1.77 -8.62
CA ARG A 88 -12.77 -1.70 -9.35
C ARG A 88 -13.91 -2.13 -8.46
N LEU A 89 -13.83 -3.33 -7.88
CA LEU A 89 -14.87 -3.79 -6.95
C LEU A 89 -14.95 -2.87 -5.73
N GLY A 90 -13.80 -2.38 -5.26
CA GLY A 90 -13.76 -1.36 -4.22
C GLY A 90 -14.59 -0.12 -4.60
N ALA A 91 -14.41 0.43 -5.81
CA ALA A 91 -15.13 1.64 -6.24
C ALA A 91 -16.64 1.40 -6.32
N GLU A 92 -17.05 0.25 -6.88
CA GLU A 92 -18.46 -0.15 -6.99
C GLU A 92 -19.13 -0.28 -5.61
N LEU A 93 -18.44 -0.90 -4.64
CA LEU A 93 -18.95 -1.03 -3.28
C LEU A 93 -19.01 0.33 -2.55
N ALA A 94 -18.03 1.21 -2.76
CA ALA A 94 -18.04 2.56 -2.18
C ALA A 94 -19.20 3.41 -2.74
N GLN A 95 -19.43 3.34 -4.06
CA GLN A 95 -20.58 3.98 -4.72
C GLN A 95 -21.91 3.45 -4.18
N SER A 96 -22.03 2.13 -4.04
CA SER A 96 -23.23 1.48 -3.51
C SER A 96 -23.50 1.87 -2.05
N ALA A 97 -22.45 1.95 -1.23
CA ALA A 97 -22.54 2.44 0.15
C ALA A 97 -22.98 3.91 0.20
N GLN A 98 -22.42 4.77 -0.66
CA GLN A 98 -22.81 6.18 -0.77
C GLN A 98 -24.30 6.31 -1.05
N ALA A 99 -24.82 5.65 -2.09
CA ALA A 99 -26.23 5.72 -2.46
C ALA A 99 -27.16 5.23 -1.33
N LEU A 100 -26.77 4.18 -0.60
CA LEU A 100 -27.54 3.71 0.56
C LEU A 100 -27.53 4.71 1.71
N PHE A 101 -26.41 5.34 2.04
CA PHE A 101 -26.37 6.36 3.10
C PHE A 101 -27.18 7.61 2.73
N GLU A 102 -27.22 7.98 1.45
CA GLU A 102 -28.08 9.07 0.97
C GLU A 102 -29.57 8.70 1.13
N ALA A 103 -29.95 7.48 0.75
CA ALA A 103 -31.33 7.00 0.93
C ALA A 103 -31.76 6.87 2.41
N LEU A 104 -30.79 6.70 3.31
CA LEU A 104 -31.01 6.63 4.76
C LEU A 104 -30.97 8.00 5.46
N ASP A 105 -30.79 9.10 4.72
CA ASP A 105 -30.61 10.46 5.25
C ASP A 105 -29.44 10.56 6.26
N GLU A 106 -28.31 9.95 5.91
CA GLU A 106 -27.09 9.90 6.73
C GLU A 106 -25.96 10.72 6.08
N PRO A 107 -26.05 12.06 6.08
CA PRO A 107 -25.20 12.92 5.25
C PRO A 107 -23.70 12.80 5.58
N ALA A 108 -23.36 12.58 6.84
CA ALA A 108 -21.96 12.41 7.26
C ALA A 108 -21.34 11.11 6.72
N LEU A 109 -22.10 10.01 6.71
CA LEU A 109 -21.64 8.72 6.19
C LEU A 109 -21.65 8.71 4.66
N ALA A 110 -22.64 9.33 4.03
CA ALA A 110 -22.67 9.56 2.59
C ALA A 110 -21.45 10.37 2.12
N TYR A 111 -21.06 11.40 2.87
CA TYR A 111 -19.86 12.18 2.58
C TYR A 111 -18.55 11.37 2.74
N ARG A 112 -18.45 10.55 3.79
CA ARG A 112 -17.32 9.63 3.95
C ARG A 112 -17.23 8.66 2.77
N ALA A 113 -18.35 8.06 2.39
CA ALA A 113 -18.43 7.14 1.27
C ALA A 113 -18.08 7.80 -0.06
N LEU A 114 -18.54 9.03 -0.30
CA LEU A 114 -18.18 9.82 -1.47
C LEU A 114 -16.68 10.15 -1.53
N ALA A 115 -16.08 10.53 -0.39
CA ALA A 115 -14.64 10.80 -0.31
C ALA A 115 -13.82 9.56 -0.68
N GLN A 116 -14.23 8.40 -0.16
CA GLN A 116 -13.60 7.13 -0.48
C GLN A 116 -13.82 6.74 -1.94
N HIS A 117 -15.05 6.80 -2.45
CA HIS A 117 -15.36 6.52 -3.84
C HIS A 117 -14.55 7.40 -4.80
N THR A 118 -14.43 8.70 -4.51
CA THR A 118 -13.60 9.64 -5.28
C THR A 118 -12.15 9.14 -5.34
N ARG A 119 -11.56 8.79 -4.20
CA ARG A 119 -10.20 8.25 -4.12
C ARG A 119 -10.03 6.97 -4.93
N LEU A 120 -11.00 6.06 -4.92
CA LEU A 120 -10.90 4.81 -5.67
C LEU A 120 -11.01 5.04 -7.19
N LEU A 121 -11.91 5.92 -7.64
CA LEU A 121 -12.05 6.29 -9.04
C LEU A 121 -10.74 6.86 -9.63
N GLU A 122 -9.99 7.65 -8.86
CA GLU A 122 -8.70 8.22 -9.29
C GLU A 122 -7.64 7.17 -9.63
N THR A 123 -7.78 5.96 -9.09
CA THR A 123 -6.82 4.87 -9.32
C THR A 123 -7.23 3.94 -10.44
N LEU A 124 -8.38 4.19 -11.07
CA LEU A 124 -8.91 3.39 -12.17
C LEU A 124 -8.63 4.09 -13.51
N PRO A 125 -7.93 3.42 -14.46
CA PRO A 125 -7.70 3.97 -15.78
C PRO A 125 -9.01 4.33 -16.51
N GLY A 126 -9.09 5.53 -17.08
CA GLY A 126 -10.25 5.97 -17.86
C GLY A 126 -11.44 6.49 -17.03
N MET A 127 -11.28 6.62 -15.71
CA MET A 127 -12.33 7.09 -14.80
C MET A 127 -12.12 8.56 -14.35
N GLU A 128 -11.29 9.32 -15.06
CA GLU A 128 -10.89 10.69 -14.67
C GLU A 128 -12.08 11.64 -14.56
N VAL A 129 -13.00 11.59 -15.55
CA VAL A 129 -14.21 12.42 -15.55
C VAL A 129 -15.13 12.09 -14.37
N SER A 130 -15.29 10.79 -14.06
CA SER A 130 -16.09 10.35 -12.91
C SER A 130 -15.46 10.77 -11.58
N ALA A 131 -14.14 10.68 -11.46
CA ALA A 131 -13.40 11.16 -10.29
C ALA A 131 -13.59 12.68 -10.10
N GLU A 132 -13.48 13.48 -11.16
CA GLU A 132 -13.71 14.93 -11.11
C GLU A 132 -15.14 15.28 -10.68
N GLN A 133 -16.14 14.54 -11.17
CA GLN A 133 -17.53 14.73 -10.77
C GLN A 133 -17.77 14.38 -9.30
N ALA A 134 -17.25 13.24 -8.85
CA ALA A 134 -17.34 12.81 -7.45
C ALA A 134 -16.65 13.83 -6.51
N TRP A 135 -15.50 14.35 -6.92
CA TRP A 135 -14.81 15.43 -6.20
C TRP A 135 -15.63 16.72 -6.11
N ALA A 136 -16.21 17.17 -7.22
CA ALA A 136 -17.05 18.37 -7.23
C ALA A 136 -18.25 18.22 -6.27
N GLN A 137 -18.85 17.03 -6.20
CA GLN A 137 -19.89 16.72 -5.23
C GLN A 137 -19.35 16.75 -3.79
N LEU A 138 -18.14 16.23 -3.56
CA LEU A 138 -17.52 16.26 -2.23
C LEU A 138 -17.29 17.70 -1.76
N GLN A 139 -16.77 18.57 -2.64
CA GLN A 139 -16.55 19.98 -2.34
C GLN A 139 -17.87 20.70 -2.01
N ALA A 140 -18.93 20.46 -2.78
CA ALA A 140 -20.24 21.04 -2.53
C ALA A 140 -20.81 20.67 -1.15
N ARG A 141 -20.43 19.52 -0.60
CA ARG A 141 -20.89 19.01 0.70
C ARG A 141 -19.99 19.39 1.88
N GLN A 142 -18.84 20.02 1.64
CA GLN A 142 -17.85 20.32 2.70
C GLN A 142 -18.38 21.30 3.76
N ALA A 143 -19.34 22.16 3.39
CA ALA A 143 -19.96 23.12 4.30
C ALA A 143 -20.97 22.49 5.29
N LEU A 144 -21.36 21.21 5.08
CA LEU A 144 -22.32 20.54 5.93
C LEU A 144 -21.73 20.26 7.33
N PRO A 145 -22.55 20.31 8.39
CA PRO A 145 -22.10 19.97 9.73
C PRO A 145 -21.75 18.47 9.81
N MET A 146 -20.48 18.17 10.09
CA MET A 146 -19.97 16.79 10.13
C MET A 146 -19.08 16.55 11.35
N PRO A 147 -19.05 15.31 11.86
CA PRO A 147 -18.08 14.90 12.87
C PRO A 147 -16.65 15.22 12.43
N ARG A 148 -15.84 15.76 13.34
CA ARG A 148 -14.46 16.20 13.04
C ARG A 148 -13.60 15.08 12.46
N ARG A 149 -13.74 13.85 12.98
CA ARG A 149 -13.05 12.65 12.47
C ARG A 149 -13.35 12.40 11.00
N ILE A 150 -14.62 12.49 10.59
CA ILE A 150 -15.03 12.29 9.19
C ILE A 150 -14.44 13.39 8.31
N ARG A 151 -14.52 14.67 8.73
CA ARG A 151 -13.95 15.78 7.95
C ARG A 151 -12.45 15.63 7.76
N LEU A 152 -11.70 15.33 8.82
CA LEU A 152 -10.25 15.12 8.76
C LEU A 152 -9.91 13.92 7.88
N PHE A 153 -10.59 12.78 8.09
CA PHE A 153 -10.41 11.60 7.27
C PHE A 153 -10.63 11.91 5.79
N SER A 154 -11.77 12.51 5.43
CA SER A 154 -12.10 12.84 4.05
C SER A 154 -11.17 13.89 3.45
N THR A 155 -10.71 14.88 4.23
CA THR A 155 -9.78 15.90 3.72
C THR A 155 -8.39 15.32 3.48
N ILE A 156 -7.93 14.40 4.33
CA ILE A 156 -6.61 13.77 4.23
C ILE A 156 -6.60 12.62 3.22
N SER A 157 -7.67 11.84 3.16
CA SER A 157 -7.73 10.57 2.41
C SER A 157 -8.59 10.64 1.15
N GLY A 158 -9.53 11.59 1.09
CA GLY A 158 -10.64 11.65 0.13
C GLY A 158 -10.27 12.01 -1.30
N GLY A 159 -9.01 11.83 -1.69
CA GLY A 159 -8.56 11.95 -3.06
C GLY A 159 -8.58 13.39 -3.59
N LEU A 160 -7.42 13.88 -4.00
CA LEU A 160 -7.07 13.87 -5.42
C LEU A 160 -5.59 13.63 -5.44
N LEU A 161 -5.17 12.40 -5.76
CA LEU A 161 -3.76 11.99 -5.87
C LEU A 161 -2.87 13.00 -6.61
N ASN A 162 -3.45 13.91 -7.42
CA ASN A 162 -2.82 14.69 -8.48
C ASN A 162 -3.16 16.18 -8.55
N ARG A 163 -3.53 16.88 -7.46
CA ARG A 163 -3.74 18.34 -7.52
C ARG A 163 -3.08 19.14 -6.40
N ASP A 164 -2.57 20.33 -6.75
CA ASP A 164 -1.73 21.22 -5.94
C ASP A 164 -2.40 21.85 -4.70
N TYR A 165 -3.60 21.43 -4.32
CA TYR A 165 -4.37 22.08 -3.26
C TYR A 165 -3.92 21.68 -1.84
N LEU A 166 -3.32 20.49 -1.67
CA LEU A 166 -2.73 20.06 -0.40
C LEU A 166 -1.22 20.25 -0.45
N SER A 167 -0.78 21.46 -0.11
CA SER A 167 0.65 21.69 0.10
C SER A 167 1.18 20.81 1.25
N PRO A 168 2.49 20.50 1.28
CA PRO A 168 3.11 19.80 2.41
C PRO A 168 2.80 20.46 3.77
N GLU A 169 2.72 21.78 3.83
CA GLU A 169 2.42 22.59 5.02
C GLU A 169 0.96 22.43 5.45
N ARG A 170 0.03 22.32 4.48
CA ARG A 170 -1.38 22.04 4.78
C ARG A 170 -1.55 20.65 5.36
N LEU A 171 -0.89 19.64 4.78
CA LEU A 171 -0.90 18.26 5.29
C LEU A 171 -0.29 18.17 6.69
N GLU A 172 0.79 18.91 6.95
CA GLU A 172 1.35 19.03 8.30
C GLU A 172 0.34 19.60 9.30
N THR A 173 -0.36 20.66 8.92
CA THR A 173 -1.38 21.30 9.78
C THR A 173 -2.51 20.32 10.10
N LEU A 174 -3.04 19.63 9.08
CA LEU A 174 -4.08 18.63 9.22
C LEU A 174 -3.63 17.43 10.08
N GLY A 175 -2.37 17.01 9.92
CA GLY A 175 -1.76 15.97 10.74
C GLY A 175 -1.71 16.34 12.22
N ARG A 176 -1.20 17.54 12.55
CA ARG A 176 -1.19 18.05 13.94
C ARG A 176 -2.59 18.17 14.52
N GLU A 177 -3.56 18.57 13.71
CA GLU A 177 -4.97 18.62 14.11
C GLU A 177 -5.50 17.22 14.47
N ALA A 178 -5.27 16.23 13.61
CA ALA A 178 -5.66 14.85 13.87
C ALA A 178 -4.98 14.27 15.13
N GLU A 179 -3.71 14.58 15.37
CA GLU A 179 -2.99 14.20 16.58
C GLU A 179 -3.62 14.81 17.84
N HIS A 180 -3.96 16.10 17.79
CA HIS A 180 -4.60 16.79 18.92
C HIS A 180 -5.92 16.13 19.32
N GLU A 181 -6.67 15.64 18.33
CA GLU A 181 -7.93 14.91 18.52
C GLU A 181 -7.73 13.43 18.93
N GLY A 182 -6.49 12.94 18.95
CA GLY A 182 -6.17 11.53 19.20
C GLY A 182 -6.63 10.59 18.10
N PHE A 183 -6.62 11.04 16.84
CA PHE A 183 -6.85 10.24 15.64
C PHE A 183 -5.52 9.80 15.03
N ASP A 184 -4.78 8.96 15.75
CA ASP A 184 -3.40 8.59 15.42
C ASP A 184 -3.24 7.99 14.01
N ALA A 185 -4.22 7.20 13.55
CA ALA A 185 -4.20 6.63 12.20
C ALA A 185 -4.33 7.72 11.12
N ILE A 186 -5.22 8.69 11.33
CA ILE A 186 -5.42 9.82 10.40
C ILE A 186 -4.18 10.70 10.36
N ALA A 187 -3.56 10.96 11.52
CA ALA A 187 -2.30 11.70 11.59
C ALA A 187 -1.17 11.01 10.82
N ALA A 188 -1.00 9.69 11.00
CA ALA A 188 0.02 8.92 10.28
C ALA A 188 -0.18 8.97 8.76
N ILE A 189 -1.43 8.87 8.28
CA ILE A 189 -1.76 9.01 6.85
C ILE A 189 -1.42 10.42 6.35
N ALA A 190 -1.71 11.47 7.12
CA ALA A 190 -1.36 12.84 6.74
C ALA A 190 0.15 13.02 6.55
N VAL A 191 0.97 12.42 7.43
CA VAL A 191 2.43 12.47 7.29
C VAL A 191 2.91 11.66 6.08
N CYS A 192 2.33 10.49 5.84
CA CYS A 192 2.60 9.71 4.63
C CYS A 192 2.35 10.54 3.37
N ASN A 193 1.16 11.14 3.24
CA ASN A 193 0.80 11.98 2.09
C ASN A 193 1.72 13.22 1.98
N ARG A 194 2.16 13.77 3.12
CA ARG A 194 3.12 14.88 3.12
C ARG A 194 4.46 14.44 2.54
N THR A 195 4.98 13.27 2.95
CA THR A 195 6.25 12.77 2.42
C THR A 195 6.19 12.51 0.92
N ASP A 196 5.06 12.01 0.41
CA ASP A 196 4.83 11.85 -1.02
C ASP A 196 4.82 13.21 -1.75
N THR A 197 4.06 14.18 -1.24
CA THR A 197 4.00 15.53 -1.82
C THR A 197 5.37 16.23 -1.83
N LEU A 198 6.15 16.08 -0.76
CA LEU A 198 7.52 16.61 -0.68
C LEU A 198 8.45 15.94 -1.70
N LEU A 199 8.28 14.64 -1.94
CA LEU A 199 9.06 13.88 -2.90
C LEU A 199 8.80 14.34 -4.34
N VAL A 200 7.53 14.50 -4.71
CA VAL A 200 7.12 15.09 -6.00
C VAL A 200 7.66 16.52 -6.17
N ALA A 201 7.68 17.31 -5.10
CA ALA A 201 8.22 18.67 -5.10
C ALA A 201 9.76 18.74 -5.10
N GLY A 202 10.48 17.61 -5.15
CA GLY A 202 11.94 17.58 -5.14
C GLY A 202 12.59 17.90 -3.79
N ARG A 203 11.81 18.01 -2.70
CA ARG A 203 12.26 18.39 -1.36
C ARG A 203 12.79 17.18 -0.58
N HIS A 204 13.73 16.44 -1.17
CA HIS A 204 14.16 15.12 -0.70
C HIS A 204 14.72 15.11 0.74
N ALA A 205 15.51 16.12 1.12
CA ALA A 205 16.06 16.21 2.46
C ALA A 205 14.95 16.34 3.53
N GLU A 206 13.86 17.03 3.19
CA GLU A 206 12.71 17.19 4.08
C GLU A 206 11.86 15.93 4.17
N VAL A 207 11.77 15.13 3.09
CA VAL A 207 11.17 13.78 3.13
C VAL A 207 11.86 12.94 4.20
N VAL A 208 13.19 12.86 4.16
CA VAL A 208 14.00 12.07 5.10
C VAL A 208 13.77 12.53 6.53
N ALA A 209 13.93 13.84 6.79
CA ALA A 209 13.77 14.39 8.14
C ALA A 209 12.33 14.23 8.68
N THR A 210 11.32 14.32 7.81
CA THR A 210 9.92 14.12 8.18
C THR A 210 9.64 12.66 8.52
N ALA A 211 10.09 11.73 7.68
CA ALA A 211 9.94 10.30 7.93
C ALA A 211 10.62 9.87 9.24
N ASP A 212 11.84 10.34 9.51
CA ASP A 212 12.57 10.00 10.75
C ASP A 212 11.82 10.41 12.02
N ARG A 213 11.28 11.64 12.06
CA ARG A 213 10.46 12.09 13.20
C ARG A 213 9.18 11.28 13.33
N ALA A 214 8.55 10.96 12.20
CA ALA A 214 7.25 10.29 12.17
C ALA A 214 7.34 8.82 12.60
N LEU A 215 8.39 8.11 12.21
CA LEU A 215 8.59 6.69 12.54
C LEU A 215 8.72 6.45 14.04
N VAL A 216 9.30 7.40 14.78
CA VAL A 216 9.34 7.36 16.25
C VAL A 216 7.95 7.54 16.85
N ARG A 217 7.16 8.44 16.26
CA ARG A 217 5.86 8.86 16.81
C ARG A 217 4.71 7.90 16.47
N HIS A 218 4.70 7.34 15.27
CA HIS A 218 3.59 6.57 14.71
C HIS A 218 3.91 5.08 14.55
N SER A 219 4.79 4.53 15.40
CA SER A 219 5.29 3.15 15.28
C SER A 219 4.23 2.05 15.21
N ARG A 220 2.98 2.33 15.62
CA ARG A 220 1.83 1.41 15.54
C ARG A 220 1.09 1.43 14.20
N ALA A 221 1.30 2.44 13.36
CA ALA A 221 0.66 2.57 12.05
C ALA A 221 1.53 1.92 10.97
N HIS A 222 1.59 0.58 10.95
CA HIS A 222 2.61 -0.17 10.22
C HIS A 222 2.68 0.16 8.71
N ARG A 223 1.54 0.20 8.02
CA ARG A 223 1.39 0.52 6.60
C ARG A 223 1.83 1.95 6.32
N ALA A 224 1.35 2.93 7.09
CA ALA A 224 1.78 4.32 6.91
C ALA A 224 3.29 4.46 7.11
N CYS A 225 3.86 3.77 8.11
CA CYS A 225 5.31 3.73 8.33
C CYS A 225 6.07 3.07 7.18
N ALA A 226 5.57 1.96 6.63
CA ALA A 226 6.17 1.31 5.48
C ALA A 226 6.16 2.23 4.24
N CYS A 227 5.05 2.93 3.98
CA CYS A 227 4.97 3.93 2.91
C CYS A 227 5.91 5.13 3.15
N MET A 228 6.03 5.62 4.39
CA MET A 228 7.01 6.66 4.74
C MET A 228 8.46 6.18 4.52
N LEU A 229 8.76 4.92 4.82
CA LEU A 229 10.08 4.31 4.56
C LEU A 229 10.33 4.13 3.06
N LEU A 230 9.32 3.80 2.26
CA LEU A 230 9.40 3.78 0.79
C LEU A 230 9.72 5.18 0.25
N ASN A 231 8.98 6.21 0.67
CA ASN A 231 9.24 7.60 0.27
C ASN A 231 10.65 8.06 0.70
N LYS A 232 11.06 7.70 1.91
CA LYS A 232 12.43 7.93 2.41
C LYS A 232 13.47 7.22 1.54
N THR A 233 13.22 5.99 1.11
CA THR A 233 14.11 5.22 0.21
C THR A 233 14.33 5.98 -1.09
N THR A 234 13.25 6.38 -1.77
CA THR A 234 13.31 7.14 -3.02
C THR A 234 14.02 8.48 -2.84
N ALA A 235 13.73 9.21 -1.76
CA ALA A 235 14.40 10.47 -1.45
C ALA A 235 15.92 10.29 -1.24
N LEU A 236 16.32 9.24 -0.53
CA LEU A 236 17.74 8.93 -0.30
C LEU A 236 18.47 8.57 -1.60
N ILE A 237 17.81 7.82 -2.51
CA ILE A 237 18.35 7.52 -3.84
C ILE A 237 18.58 8.81 -4.63
N ARG A 238 17.60 9.72 -4.65
CA ARG A 238 17.74 11.02 -5.33
C ARG A 238 18.83 11.91 -4.73
N LEU A 239 19.14 11.73 -3.44
CA LEU A 239 20.27 12.37 -2.75
C LEU A 239 21.62 11.64 -2.93
N GLY A 240 21.66 10.51 -3.64
CA GLY A 240 22.87 9.70 -3.81
C GLY A 240 23.29 8.90 -2.57
N ARG A 241 22.40 8.76 -1.57
CA ARG A 241 22.64 8.08 -0.29
C ARG A 241 22.14 6.63 -0.32
N VAL A 242 22.65 5.84 -1.27
CA VAL A 242 22.09 4.51 -1.62
C VAL A 242 22.14 3.51 -0.47
N ALA A 243 23.24 3.46 0.31
CA ALA A 243 23.34 2.54 1.45
C ALA A 243 22.26 2.79 2.52
N GLU A 244 21.91 4.05 2.76
CA GLU A 244 20.82 4.39 3.68
C GLU A 244 19.45 4.08 3.09
N ALA A 245 19.29 4.21 1.77
CA ALA A 245 18.08 3.82 1.06
C ALA A 245 17.83 2.31 1.19
N GLU A 246 18.87 1.49 1.06
CA GLU A 246 18.79 0.04 1.30
C GLU A 246 18.34 -0.28 2.73
N ALA A 247 18.92 0.38 3.73
CA ALA A 247 18.52 0.18 5.13
C ALA A 247 17.03 0.52 5.35
N ALA A 248 16.55 1.63 4.78
CA ALA A 248 15.15 2.03 4.83
C ALA A 248 14.24 1.03 4.10
N ALA A 249 14.63 0.57 2.91
CA ALA A 249 13.89 -0.43 2.13
C ALA A 249 13.76 -1.76 2.87
N ARG A 250 14.84 -2.23 3.51
CA ARG A 250 14.79 -3.44 4.34
C ARG A 250 13.84 -3.30 5.52
N GLN A 251 13.79 -2.11 6.13
CA GLN A 251 12.83 -1.83 7.19
C GLN A 251 11.39 -1.82 6.64
N ALA A 252 11.15 -1.20 5.49
CA ALA A 252 9.84 -1.17 4.84
C ALA A 252 9.33 -2.59 4.54
N LEU A 253 10.17 -3.45 3.97
CA LEU A 253 9.83 -4.85 3.66
C LEU A 253 9.51 -5.69 4.90
N ARG A 254 10.25 -5.48 6.00
CA ARG A 254 9.93 -6.15 7.28
C ARG A 254 8.56 -5.74 7.82
N MET A 255 8.17 -4.49 7.62
CA MET A 255 6.89 -3.97 8.09
C MET A 255 5.74 -4.36 7.17
N MET A 256 5.95 -4.33 5.86
CA MET A 256 4.93 -4.60 4.86
C MET A 256 5.58 -5.17 3.58
N PRO A 257 5.66 -6.50 3.42
CA PRO A 257 6.23 -7.13 2.22
C PRO A 257 5.58 -6.68 0.92
N ALA A 258 4.31 -6.27 0.96
CA ALA A 258 3.55 -5.77 -0.19
C ALA A 258 4.13 -4.49 -0.83
N VAL A 259 5.06 -3.78 -0.18
CA VAL A 259 5.78 -2.64 -0.81
C VAL A 259 6.90 -3.07 -1.76
N ALA A 260 7.18 -4.37 -1.89
CA ALA A 260 8.24 -4.86 -2.75
C ALA A 260 8.16 -4.34 -4.20
N PRO A 261 6.98 -4.28 -4.87
CA PRO A 261 6.89 -3.78 -6.24
C PRO A 261 7.36 -2.33 -6.36
N SER A 262 6.90 -1.42 -5.49
CA SER A 262 7.32 -0.01 -5.52
C SER A 262 8.80 0.17 -5.15
N LEU A 263 9.35 -0.70 -4.32
CA LEU A 263 10.80 -0.71 -4.07
C LEU A 263 11.59 -1.16 -5.31
N VAL A 264 11.06 -2.08 -6.12
CA VAL A 264 11.70 -2.46 -7.39
C VAL A 264 11.84 -1.24 -8.29
N ASP A 265 10.81 -0.41 -8.41
CA ASP A 265 10.87 0.83 -9.19
C ASP A 265 11.86 1.85 -8.60
N ALA A 266 11.89 2.01 -7.28
CA ALA A 266 12.85 2.89 -6.63
C ALA A 266 14.30 2.45 -6.91
N PHE A 267 14.59 1.14 -6.87
CA PHE A 267 15.93 0.63 -7.17
C PHE A 267 16.24 0.57 -8.67
N ALA A 268 15.22 0.50 -9.54
CA ALA A 268 15.40 0.72 -10.98
C ALA A 268 15.94 2.14 -11.24
N LEU A 269 15.36 3.14 -10.55
CA LEU A 269 15.85 4.52 -10.59
C LEU A 269 17.28 4.64 -10.06
N ALA A 270 17.61 3.99 -8.93
CA ALA A 270 18.97 3.99 -8.41
C ALA A 270 19.98 3.42 -9.42
N ALA A 271 19.65 2.27 -10.02
CA ALA A 271 20.50 1.64 -11.04
C ALA A 271 20.68 2.52 -12.28
N ALA A 272 19.61 3.17 -12.75
CA ALA A 272 19.67 4.08 -13.88
C ALA A 272 20.61 5.28 -13.62
N ARG A 273 20.48 5.91 -12.44
CA ARG A 273 21.31 7.06 -12.03
C ARG A 273 22.78 6.72 -11.83
N GLU A 274 23.10 5.48 -11.51
CA GLU A 274 24.47 4.95 -11.42
C GLU A 274 25.03 4.49 -12.78
N GLY A 275 24.26 4.62 -13.88
CA GLY A 275 24.67 4.15 -15.21
C GLY A 275 24.60 2.62 -15.38
N ARG A 276 24.02 1.89 -14.42
CA ARG A 276 23.81 0.44 -14.48
C ARG A 276 22.53 0.12 -15.26
N LEU A 277 22.50 0.53 -16.52
CA LEU A 277 21.29 0.52 -17.34
C LEU A 277 20.71 -0.89 -17.54
N ALA A 278 21.54 -1.93 -17.58
CA ALA A 278 21.08 -3.31 -17.69
C ALA A 278 20.25 -3.74 -16.46
N ASP A 279 20.76 -3.46 -15.26
CA ASP A 279 20.06 -3.73 -14.00
C ASP A 279 18.75 -2.91 -13.93
N ALA A 280 18.80 -1.64 -14.36
CA ALA A 280 17.64 -0.76 -14.39
C ALA A 280 16.54 -1.32 -15.31
N ALA A 281 16.88 -1.82 -16.50
CA ALA A 281 15.93 -2.40 -17.44
C ALA A 281 15.25 -3.66 -16.88
N VAL A 282 16.01 -4.54 -16.22
CA VAL A 282 15.46 -5.75 -15.56
C VAL A 282 14.51 -5.36 -14.43
N LEU A 283 14.92 -4.44 -13.54
CA LEU A 283 14.07 -3.98 -12.44
C LEU A 283 12.80 -3.30 -12.97
N HIS A 284 12.94 -2.44 -13.98
CA HIS A 284 11.81 -1.73 -14.59
C HIS A 284 10.79 -2.68 -15.22
N GLY A 285 11.26 -3.71 -15.96
CA GLY A 285 10.39 -4.74 -16.52
C GLY A 285 9.68 -5.58 -15.45
N CYS A 286 10.35 -5.90 -14.34
CA CYS A 286 9.72 -6.58 -13.19
C CYS A 286 8.63 -5.73 -12.55
N GLY A 287 8.90 -4.43 -12.34
CA GLY A 287 7.92 -3.47 -11.82
C GLY A 287 6.70 -3.34 -12.74
N GLU A 288 6.92 -3.14 -14.04
CA GLU A 288 5.86 -3.03 -15.04
C GLU A 288 4.97 -4.27 -15.08
N HIS A 289 5.56 -5.47 -15.12
CA HIS A 289 4.82 -6.72 -15.10
C HIS A 289 3.96 -6.84 -13.83
N THR A 290 4.56 -6.57 -12.67
CA THR A 290 3.86 -6.66 -11.38
C THR A 290 2.68 -5.71 -11.31
N ARG A 291 2.86 -4.44 -11.74
CA ARG A 291 1.76 -3.47 -11.80
C ARG A 291 0.66 -3.91 -12.76
N GLY A 292 1.01 -4.48 -13.92
CA GLY A 292 0.04 -5.01 -14.88
C GLY A 292 -0.79 -6.15 -14.29
N VAL A 293 -0.16 -7.11 -13.61
CA VAL A 293 -0.85 -8.23 -12.94
C VAL A 293 -1.78 -7.73 -11.82
N LEU A 294 -1.32 -6.76 -11.04
CA LEU A 294 -2.08 -6.21 -9.91
C LEU A 294 -3.10 -5.14 -10.33
N SER A 295 -3.16 -4.76 -11.61
CA SER A 295 -3.90 -3.57 -12.07
C SER A 295 -3.59 -2.32 -11.24
N HIS A 296 -2.34 -2.21 -10.79
CA HIS A 296 -1.89 -1.16 -9.87
C HIS A 296 -1.49 0.08 -10.66
N ALA A 297 -2.22 1.17 -10.46
CA ALA A 297 -1.81 2.49 -10.92
C ALA A 297 -0.77 3.06 -9.93
N PRO A 298 0.43 3.44 -10.40
CA PRO A 298 1.45 4.00 -9.54
C PRO A 298 1.00 5.36 -8.97
N ASP A 299 1.45 5.68 -7.76
CA ASP A 299 1.28 7.05 -7.23
C ASP A 299 2.18 8.06 -7.94
N ARG A 300 2.11 9.36 -7.60
CA ARG A 300 2.88 10.40 -8.29
C ARG A 300 4.38 10.23 -8.15
N ALA A 301 4.84 9.95 -6.93
CA ALA A 301 6.26 9.85 -6.68
C ALA A 301 6.85 8.60 -7.33
N GLU A 302 6.11 7.49 -7.31
CA GLU A 302 6.43 6.27 -8.02
C GLU A 302 6.42 6.51 -9.55
N ALA A 303 5.35 7.10 -10.10
CA ALA A 303 5.24 7.44 -11.52
C ALA A 303 6.36 8.36 -12.00
N ALA A 304 6.75 9.37 -11.21
CA ALA A 304 7.88 10.24 -11.51
C ALA A 304 9.22 9.48 -11.53
N SER A 305 9.38 8.49 -10.65
CA SER A 305 10.57 7.63 -10.61
C SER A 305 10.61 6.64 -11.76
N ILE A 306 9.46 6.09 -12.16
CA ILE A 306 9.28 5.23 -13.34
C ILE A 306 9.62 6.02 -14.60
N ALA A 307 9.09 7.24 -14.77
CA ALA A 307 9.34 8.09 -15.92
C ALA A 307 10.83 8.45 -16.04
N GLU A 308 11.47 8.89 -14.96
CA GLU A 308 12.90 9.20 -14.94
C GLU A 308 13.77 7.96 -15.28
N THR A 309 13.36 6.78 -14.81
CA THR A 309 14.03 5.52 -15.17
C THR A 309 13.90 5.24 -16.66
N ALA A 310 12.70 5.38 -17.23
CA ALA A 310 12.44 5.17 -18.65
C ALA A 310 13.25 6.15 -19.51
N GLU A 311 13.31 7.43 -19.15
CA GLU A 311 14.14 8.44 -19.83
C GLU A 311 15.63 8.07 -19.87
N CYS A 312 16.17 7.58 -18.74
CA CYS A 312 17.56 7.10 -18.68
C CYS A 312 17.80 5.89 -19.60
N LEU A 313 16.83 4.97 -19.66
CA LEU A 313 16.91 3.80 -20.53
C LEU A 313 16.81 4.18 -22.01
N ASP A 314 15.92 5.10 -22.37
CA ASP A 314 15.78 5.63 -23.72
C ASP A 314 17.07 6.33 -24.20
N ALA A 315 17.71 7.11 -23.32
CA ALA A 315 18.92 7.84 -23.65
C ALA A 315 20.17 6.96 -23.77
N GLY A 316 20.23 5.86 -23.01
CA GLY A 316 21.46 5.11 -22.80
C GLY A 316 21.47 3.66 -23.32
N MET A 317 20.36 3.13 -23.83
CA MET A 317 20.26 1.73 -24.23
C MET A 317 19.54 1.53 -25.57
N PRO A 318 20.08 0.71 -26.50
CA PRO A 318 19.35 0.33 -27.72
C PRO A 318 18.02 -0.36 -27.41
N GLU A 319 16.96 -0.01 -28.13
CA GLU A 319 15.59 -0.51 -27.89
C GLU A 319 15.49 -2.03 -27.87
N ALA A 320 16.21 -2.73 -28.77
CA ALA A 320 16.19 -4.20 -28.82
C ALA A 320 16.72 -4.83 -27.54
N GLN A 321 17.86 -4.32 -27.04
CA GLN A 321 18.47 -4.78 -25.79
C GLN A 321 17.58 -4.44 -24.59
N ARG A 322 16.98 -3.25 -24.57
CA ARG A 322 16.04 -2.84 -23.53
C ARG A 322 14.86 -3.79 -23.44
N ARG A 323 14.22 -4.12 -24.58
CA ARG A 323 13.08 -5.05 -24.62
C ARG A 323 13.45 -6.44 -24.10
N GLU A 324 14.62 -6.96 -24.48
CA GLU A 324 15.10 -8.26 -24.00
C GLU A 324 15.27 -8.28 -22.47
N LEU A 325 15.93 -7.27 -21.91
CA LEU A 325 16.17 -7.18 -20.47
C LEU A 325 14.89 -6.91 -19.67
N MET A 326 13.98 -6.08 -20.19
CA MET A 326 12.66 -5.89 -19.58
C MET A 326 11.84 -7.18 -19.58
N ALA A 327 11.90 -7.98 -20.66
CA ALA A 327 11.25 -9.28 -20.71
C ALA A 327 11.84 -10.28 -19.70
N LEU A 328 13.17 -10.25 -19.49
CA LEU A 328 13.82 -11.01 -18.43
C LEU A 328 13.29 -10.59 -17.05
N GLY A 329 13.22 -9.27 -16.80
CA GLY A 329 12.66 -8.70 -15.57
C GLY A 329 11.20 -9.10 -15.33
N ALA A 330 10.37 -9.08 -16.37
CA ALA A 330 8.97 -9.49 -16.30
C ALA A 330 8.78 -10.96 -15.88
N ALA A 331 9.77 -11.82 -16.09
CA ALA A 331 9.75 -13.21 -15.64
C ALA A 331 10.17 -13.40 -14.17
N MET A 332 10.64 -12.34 -13.48
CA MET A 332 11.13 -12.40 -12.10
C MET A 332 10.03 -12.05 -11.08
N ARG A 333 10.13 -12.62 -9.89
CA ARG A 333 9.37 -12.14 -8.72
C ARG A 333 10.06 -10.90 -8.15
N GLY A 334 9.28 -9.97 -7.58
CA GLY A 334 9.82 -8.73 -7.01
C GLY A 334 10.92 -8.94 -5.96
N ILE A 335 10.83 -9.99 -5.12
CA ILE A 335 11.88 -10.29 -4.13
C ILE A 335 13.18 -10.79 -4.77
N GLU A 336 13.10 -11.51 -5.89
CA GLU A 336 14.27 -11.96 -6.66
C GLU A 336 14.93 -10.78 -7.35
N ALA A 337 14.12 -9.88 -7.90
CA ALA A 337 14.59 -8.65 -8.53
C ALA A 337 15.33 -7.76 -7.52
N LEU A 338 14.78 -7.58 -6.31
CA LEU A 338 15.45 -6.84 -5.23
C LEU A 338 16.74 -7.52 -4.74
N ALA A 339 16.84 -8.85 -4.83
CA ALA A 339 18.04 -9.59 -4.45
C ALA A 339 19.24 -9.33 -5.38
N ILE A 340 19.02 -8.87 -6.62
CA ILE A 340 20.10 -8.49 -7.54
C ILE A 340 20.96 -7.35 -6.96
N LYS A 341 20.40 -6.48 -6.11
CA LYS A 341 21.12 -5.30 -5.58
C LYS A 341 20.93 -5.01 -4.09
N VAL A 342 19.69 -4.94 -3.61
CA VAL A 342 19.39 -4.41 -2.26
C VAL A 342 19.93 -5.32 -1.17
N PHE A 343 19.93 -6.62 -1.44
CA PHE A 343 20.36 -7.65 -0.51
C PHE A 343 21.73 -8.20 -0.83
N GLY A 344 22.49 -7.46 -1.67
CA GLY A 344 23.72 -7.88 -2.33
C GLY A 344 24.27 -9.11 -1.67
N GLN A 345 24.17 -10.25 -2.36
CA GLN A 345 24.58 -11.52 -1.77
C GLN A 345 25.94 -11.25 -1.14
N GLU A 346 26.01 -11.27 0.19
CA GLU A 346 27.24 -11.70 0.81
C GLU A 346 27.49 -12.99 0.07
N HIS A 347 28.44 -12.97 -0.86
CA HIS A 347 28.93 -14.18 -1.46
C HIS A 347 29.47 -14.92 -0.24
N HIS A 348 28.61 -15.71 0.41
CA HIS A 348 28.99 -16.96 0.97
C HIS A 348 29.70 -17.61 -0.20
N THR A 349 31.01 -17.41 -0.19
CA THR A 349 31.99 -18.28 -0.77
C THR A 349 31.70 -19.61 -0.10
N THR A 350 30.65 -20.28 -0.57
CA THR A 350 30.55 -21.72 -0.53
C THR A 350 31.75 -22.12 -1.35
N ALA A 351 32.87 -22.30 -0.64
CA ALA A 351 34.02 -22.98 -1.16
C ALA A 351 33.46 -24.20 -1.87
N VAL A 352 33.57 -24.20 -3.20
CA VAL A 352 33.29 -25.38 -4.00
C VAL A 352 34.13 -26.47 -3.32
N PRO A 353 33.52 -27.52 -2.75
CA PRO A 353 34.33 -28.62 -2.24
C PRO A 353 35.09 -29.14 -3.44
N VAL A 354 36.40 -28.90 -3.44
CA VAL A 354 37.30 -29.49 -4.43
C VAL A 354 37.08 -30.99 -4.28
N ALA A 355 36.44 -31.57 -5.30
CA ALA A 355 36.23 -33.00 -5.38
C ALA A 355 37.61 -33.67 -5.34
N SER A 356 37.99 -34.14 -4.15
CA SER A 356 39.07 -35.09 -3.98
C SER A 356 38.70 -36.32 -4.78
N ALA A 357 39.47 -36.59 -5.84
CA ALA A 357 39.39 -37.80 -6.63
C ALA A 357 39.56 -39.03 -5.73
N ALA A 358 38.45 -39.70 -5.42
CA ALA A 358 38.47 -41.02 -4.83
C ALA A 358 38.48 -42.06 -5.97
N GLY A 359 39.55 -42.84 -6.02
CA GLY A 359 39.70 -44.02 -6.88
C GLY A 359 38.74 -45.16 -6.52
N PRO A 360 38.79 -46.28 -7.26
CA PRO A 360 37.77 -47.30 -7.20
C PRO A 360 37.94 -48.30 -6.04
N ALA A 361 36.79 -48.66 -5.46
CA ALA A 361 36.37 -49.93 -4.89
C ALA A 361 37.20 -50.63 -3.77
N SER A 362 36.49 -50.94 -2.67
CA SER A 362 36.61 -52.24 -2.01
C SER A 362 35.32 -52.58 -1.26
N SER A 363 34.79 -53.75 -1.58
CA SER A 363 33.74 -54.52 -0.91
C SER A 363 34.05 -54.81 0.57
N GLY A 364 33.02 -54.87 1.41
CA GLY A 364 33.11 -55.45 2.75
C GLY A 364 31.81 -55.31 3.55
N ASP A 365 31.15 -56.44 3.77
CA ASP A 365 29.92 -56.64 4.53
C ASP A 365 29.95 -56.10 5.98
N LEU A 366 28.76 -55.78 6.52
CA LEU A 366 28.16 -56.35 7.75
C LEU A 366 27.17 -55.37 8.45
N LEU A 367 25.90 -55.76 8.51
CA LEU A 367 24.92 -55.42 9.55
C LEU A 367 25.18 -56.29 10.82
N PRO A 368 24.50 -56.12 11.98
CA PRO A 368 23.71 -55.00 12.53
C PRO A 368 23.97 -54.71 14.05
N ALA A 369 23.14 -53.78 14.58
CA ALA A 369 22.53 -53.74 15.92
C ALA A 369 23.20 -52.93 17.05
N SER A 370 22.53 -51.85 17.44
CA SER A 370 22.00 -51.58 18.80
C SER A 370 20.89 -50.55 18.70
#